data_AF-A0A1Y0GZX1-F1
#
_entry.id   AF-A0A1Y0GZX1-F1
#
_cell.length_a   1.000
_cell.length_b   1.000
_cell.length_c   1.000
_cell.angle_alpha   90.00
_cell.angle_beta   90.00
_cell.angle_gamma   90.00
#
_symmetry.space_group_name_H-M   'P 1'
#
loop_
_entity.id
_entity.type
_entity.pdbx_description
1 polymer ?
#
loop_
_entity_poly.entity_id
_entity_poly.type
_entity_poly.pdbx_seq_one_letter_code
_entity_poly.pdbx_strand_id
1 'polypeptide(L)'
;MSYAGWNTAGNTMGTTIPAANAYLIALQTSVPGLRRETAARKFVLHRLVTDYFYNRYVRPEAYRMIERMQDGNREEISAEANVEIVESYVKKDMTERLNKTFLDQMVANPFRVQEKTYNVVALRNIVVELPWPRAYEVHIDFDLDVREISN
;
A
#
# COMPACT_ATOMS: atom_id res chain seq x y z
N MET A 1 -11.00 -0.69 10.60
CA MET A 1 -9.67 -0.09 10.89
C MET A 1 -9.28 0.74 9.67
N SER A 2 -8.68 1.92 9.86
CA SER A 2 -8.21 2.80 8.79
C SER A 2 -6.86 3.39 9.21
N TYR A 3 -5.91 3.52 8.28
CA TYR A 3 -4.60 4.10 8.55
C TYR A 3 -4.30 5.22 7.54
N ALA A 4 -3.70 6.30 8.01
CA ALA A 4 -3.06 7.32 7.18
C ALA A 4 -1.96 7.99 8.02
N GLY A 5 -0.74 8.08 7.48
CA GLY A 5 0.47 8.39 8.26
C GLY A 5 1.37 9.46 7.68
N TRP A 6 1.04 9.99 6.51
CA TRP A 6 1.93 10.90 5.76
C TRP A 6 1.51 12.38 5.81
N ASN A 7 0.45 12.70 6.57
CA ASN A 7 -0.28 13.95 6.38
C ASN A 7 -0.31 14.83 7.64
N THR A 8 -0.59 16.12 7.43
CA THR A 8 -1.16 16.96 8.48
C THR A 8 -2.41 16.29 9.04
N ALA A 9 -2.83 16.68 10.25
CA ALA A 9 -4.07 16.17 10.84
C ALA A 9 -5.26 16.23 9.86
N GLY A 10 -5.29 17.28 9.01
CA GLY A 10 -6.24 17.45 7.92
C GLY A 10 -6.30 16.29 6.95
N ASN A 11 -5.21 15.93 6.23
CA ASN A 11 -5.32 14.87 5.23
C ASN A 11 -5.40 13.46 5.86
N THR A 12 -4.94 13.27 7.10
CA THR A 12 -5.21 12.03 7.85
C THR A 12 -6.72 11.87 8.05
N MET A 13 -7.41 12.87 8.61
CA MET A 13 -8.86 12.85 8.77
C MET A 13 -9.59 12.75 7.43
N GLY A 14 -9.11 13.48 6.40
CA GLY A 14 -9.64 13.44 5.05
C GLY A 14 -9.53 12.08 4.35
N THR A 15 -8.71 11.15 4.87
CA THR A 15 -8.61 9.78 4.37
C THR A 15 -9.39 8.80 5.25
N THR A 16 -9.25 8.91 6.57
CA THR A 16 -9.84 7.94 7.50
C THR A 16 -11.36 8.08 7.63
N ILE A 17 -11.90 9.31 7.59
CA ILE A 17 -13.34 9.56 7.67
C ILE A 17 -14.07 8.98 6.43
N PRO A 18 -13.66 9.29 5.18
CA PRO A 18 -14.28 8.67 4.01
C PRO A 18 -14.14 7.15 3.98
N ALA A 19 -12.98 6.60 4.39
CA ALA A 19 -12.80 5.15 4.46
C ALA A 19 -13.76 4.48 5.45
N ALA A 20 -13.97 5.09 6.62
CA ALA A 20 -14.95 4.63 7.60
C ALA A 20 -16.38 4.71 7.05
N ASN A 21 -16.75 5.84 6.44
CA ASN A 21 -18.06 6.00 5.82
C ASN A 21 -18.32 5.00 4.70
N ALA A 22 -17.35 4.75 3.82
CA ALA A 22 -17.46 3.75 2.76
C ALA A 22 -17.71 2.35 3.34
N TYR A 23 -17.02 1.99 4.43
CA TYR A 23 -17.24 0.72 5.11
C TYR A 23 -18.63 0.65 5.76
N LEU A 24 -19.09 1.73 6.39
CA LEU A 24 -20.44 1.82 6.99
C LEU A 24 -21.55 1.72 5.94
N ILE A 25 -21.39 2.38 4.80
CA ILE A 25 -22.33 2.26 3.67
C ILE A 25 -22.33 0.82 3.16
N ALA A 26 -21.17 0.17 3.02
CA ALA A 26 -21.09 -1.22 2.59
C ALA A 26 -21.76 -2.21 3.56
N LEU A 27 -21.89 -1.87 4.85
CA LEU A 27 -22.70 -2.63 5.81
C LEU A 27 -24.21 -2.49 5.52
N GLN A 28 -24.65 -1.34 5.04
CA GLN A 28 -26.06 -1.03 4.76
C GLN A 28 -26.52 -1.51 3.38
N THR A 29 -25.63 -1.54 2.37
CA THR A 29 -25.99 -1.79 0.96
C THR A 29 -25.80 -3.24 0.52
N SER A 30 -25.92 -4.22 1.43
CA SER A 30 -25.83 -5.66 1.12
C SER A 30 -24.54 -6.10 0.39
N VAL A 31 -23.43 -5.37 0.54
CA VAL A 31 -22.14 -5.81 0.00
C VAL A 31 -21.74 -7.12 0.70
N PRO A 32 -21.33 -8.18 -0.05
CA PRO A 32 -20.92 -9.43 0.57
C PRO A 32 -19.86 -9.20 1.64
N GLY A 33 -20.09 -9.74 2.84
CA GLY A 33 -19.25 -9.47 4.01
C GLY A 33 -17.78 -9.77 3.77
N LEU A 34 -17.47 -10.88 3.08
CA LEU A 34 -16.10 -11.24 2.73
C LEU A 34 -15.44 -10.19 1.83
N ARG A 35 -16.15 -9.72 0.80
CA ARG A 35 -15.64 -8.67 -0.10
C ARG A 35 -15.36 -7.38 0.65
N ARG A 36 -16.28 -6.97 1.54
CA ARG A 36 -16.13 -5.77 2.37
C ARG A 36 -14.91 -5.88 3.30
N GLU A 37 -14.79 -7.00 4.02
CA GLU A 37 -13.69 -7.22 4.97
C GLU A 37 -12.32 -7.33 4.28
N THR A 38 -12.26 -7.97 3.11
CA THR A 38 -11.04 -8.07 2.31
C THR A 38 -10.65 -6.69 1.77
N ALA A 39 -11.60 -5.90 1.25
CA ALA A 39 -11.32 -4.56 0.76
C ALA A 39 -10.82 -3.62 1.86
N ALA A 40 -11.42 -3.67 3.06
CA ALA A 40 -10.97 -2.87 4.20
C ALA A 40 -9.52 -3.20 4.60
N ARG A 41 -9.15 -4.48 4.58
CA ARG A 41 -7.78 -4.93 4.88
C ARG A 41 -6.79 -4.53 3.79
N LYS A 42 -7.15 -4.71 2.51
CA LYS A 42 -6.36 -4.23 1.37
C LYS A 42 -6.08 -2.74 1.51
N PHE A 43 -7.10 -1.95 1.80
CA PHE A 43 -6.97 -0.51 1.99
C PHE A 43 -6.00 -0.17 3.14
N VAL A 44 -6.14 -0.79 4.31
CA VAL A 44 -5.23 -0.53 5.45
C VAL A 44 -3.79 -0.91 5.12
N LEU A 45 -3.56 -2.09 4.52
CA LEU A 45 -2.21 -2.51 4.13
C LEU A 45 -1.60 -1.55 3.10
N HIS A 46 -2.38 -1.17 2.10
CA HIS A 46 -1.96 -0.22 1.07
C HIS A 46 -1.56 1.11 1.71
N ARG A 47 -2.38 1.65 2.62
CA ARG A 47 -2.07 2.90 3.33
C ARG A 47 -0.83 2.76 4.21
N LEU A 48 -0.66 1.66 4.92
CA LEU A 48 0.52 1.44 5.75
C LEU A 48 1.79 1.45 4.90
N VAL A 49 1.79 0.73 3.78
CA VAL A 49 2.96 0.62 2.90
C VAL A 49 3.25 1.96 2.19
N THR A 50 2.22 2.62 1.66
CA THR A 50 2.39 3.89 0.94
C THR A 50 2.69 5.07 1.87
N ASP A 51 1.92 5.27 2.95
CA ASP A 51 2.12 6.46 3.78
C ASP A 51 3.31 6.36 4.70
N TYR A 52 3.56 5.18 5.25
CA TYR A 52 4.64 5.01 6.21
C TYR A 52 5.90 4.57 5.50
N PHE A 53 5.89 3.36 4.92
CA PHE A 53 7.13 2.73 4.49
C PHE A 53 7.79 3.46 3.32
N TYR A 54 7.02 3.82 2.29
CA TYR A 54 7.56 4.58 1.17
C TYR A 54 8.14 5.92 1.62
N ASN A 55 7.34 6.74 2.32
CA ASN A 55 7.76 8.08 2.69
C ASN A 55 8.89 8.11 3.73
N ARG A 56 8.92 7.13 4.65
CA ARG A 56 9.91 7.08 5.72
C ARG A 56 11.24 6.51 5.28
N TYR A 57 11.24 5.52 4.39
CA TYR A 57 12.44 4.74 4.06
C TYR A 57 12.81 4.80 2.58
N VAL A 58 11.87 4.52 1.68
CA VAL A 58 12.20 4.31 0.25
C VAL A 58 12.42 5.62 -0.48
N ARG A 59 11.52 6.59 -0.32
CA ARG A 59 11.63 7.90 -0.96
C ARG A 59 12.91 8.65 -0.56
N PRO A 60 13.31 8.73 0.72
CA PRO A 60 14.58 9.35 1.09
C PRO A 60 15.80 8.72 0.41
N GLU A 61 15.82 7.39 0.25
CA GLU A 61 16.92 6.72 -0.46
C GLU A 61 16.85 6.97 -1.98
N ALA A 62 15.66 6.89 -2.58
CA ALA A 62 15.46 7.22 -3.98
C ALA A 62 15.92 8.66 -4.29
N TYR A 63 15.62 9.62 -3.41
CA TYR A 63 16.13 10.98 -3.49
C TYR A 63 17.66 11.07 -3.38
N ARG A 64 18.28 10.32 -2.46
CA ARG A 64 19.74 10.24 -2.38
C ARG A 64 20.37 9.64 -3.64
N MET A 65 19.72 8.67 -4.27
CA MET A 65 20.16 8.11 -5.54
C MET A 65 20.10 9.17 -6.65
N ILE A 66 18.98 9.89 -6.75
CA ILE A 66 18.78 10.97 -7.72
C ILE A 66 19.85 12.06 -7.54
N GLU A 67 20.09 12.51 -6.31
CA GLU A 67 21.10 13.56 -6.02
C GLU A 67 22.54 13.18 -6.37
N ARG A 68 22.85 11.89 -6.50
CA ARG A 68 24.17 11.40 -6.91
C ARG A 68 24.32 11.29 -8.42
N MET A 69 23.23 11.42 -9.18
CA MET A 69 23.25 11.40 -10.64
C MET A 69 23.74 12.75 -11.16
N GLN A 70 24.50 12.72 -12.26
CA GLN A 70 25.12 13.92 -12.84
C GLN A 70 24.09 15.02 -13.20
N ASP A 71 22.90 14.62 -13.67
CA ASP A 71 21.77 15.51 -14.01
C ASP A 71 20.56 15.28 -13.08
N GLY A 72 20.81 14.91 -11.82
CA GLY A 72 19.78 14.58 -10.86
C GLY A 72 18.94 15.77 -10.43
N ASN A 73 17.62 15.69 -10.65
CA ASN A 73 16.64 16.61 -10.09
C ASN A 73 15.49 15.81 -9.46
N ARG A 74 15.15 16.12 -8.20
CA ARG A 74 14.10 15.42 -7.45
C ARG A 74 12.71 15.68 -8.01
N GLU A 75 12.50 16.84 -8.63
CA GLU A 75 11.21 17.23 -9.20
C GLU A 75 10.93 16.47 -10.50
N GLU A 76 11.96 16.19 -11.28
CA GLU A 76 11.87 15.46 -12.54
C GLU A 76 13.26 14.93 -12.94
N ILE A 77 13.36 13.61 -13.13
CA ILE A 77 14.57 12.94 -13.58
C ILE A 77 14.58 13.00 -15.11
N SER A 78 15.50 13.79 -15.67
CA SER A 78 15.53 14.08 -17.11
C SER A 78 15.96 12.91 -18.00
N ALA A 79 16.83 12.04 -17.49
CA ALA A 79 17.39 10.94 -18.27
C ALA A 79 16.60 9.64 -18.03
N GLU A 80 16.08 9.02 -19.09
CA GLU A 80 15.30 7.78 -19.02
C GLU A 80 16.06 6.66 -18.29
N ALA A 81 17.35 6.48 -18.58
CA ALA A 81 18.19 5.48 -17.89
C ALA A 81 18.26 5.72 -16.37
N ASN A 82 18.22 6.98 -15.93
CA ASN A 82 18.18 7.31 -14.51
C ASN A 82 16.81 7.03 -13.89
N VAL A 83 15.72 7.26 -14.63
CA VAL A 83 14.36 6.86 -14.22
C VAL A 83 14.31 5.36 -13.99
N GLU A 84 14.78 4.55 -14.95
CA GLU A 84 14.76 3.09 -14.86
C GLU A 84 15.55 2.57 -13.65
N ILE A 85 16.70 3.18 -13.33
CA ILE A 85 17.51 2.83 -12.16
C ILE A 85 16.72 3.09 -10.87
N VAL A 86 16.11 4.26 -10.74
CA VAL A 86 15.37 4.66 -9.54
C VAL A 86 14.09 3.84 -9.40
N GLU A 87 13.36 3.63 -10.50
CA GLU A 87 12.15 2.81 -10.53
C GLU A 87 12.45 1.36 -10.16
N SER A 88 13.53 0.78 -10.69
CA SER A 88 13.97 -0.58 -10.33
C SER A 88 14.26 -0.71 -8.84
N TYR A 89 14.92 0.30 -8.25
CA TYR A 89 15.16 0.36 -6.81
C TYR A 89 13.84 0.43 -6.03
N VAL A 90 12.96 1.38 -6.37
CA VAL A 90 11.67 1.59 -5.68
C VAL A 90 10.82 0.33 -5.77
N LYS A 91 10.72 -0.28 -6.96
CA LYS A 91 9.97 -1.51 -7.20
C LYS A 91 10.47 -2.65 -6.32
N LYS A 92 11.78 -2.85 -6.26
CA LYS A 92 12.38 -3.89 -5.42
C LYS A 92 12.13 -3.66 -3.93
N ASP A 93 12.54 -2.50 -3.41
CA ASP A 93 12.50 -2.22 -1.96
C ASP A 93 11.05 -2.19 -1.45
N MET A 94 10.12 -1.59 -2.20
CA MET A 94 8.71 -1.58 -1.83
C MET A 94 8.06 -2.95 -1.91
N THR A 95 8.41 -3.78 -2.90
CA THR A 95 7.89 -5.17 -2.97
C THR A 95 8.35 -5.99 -1.77
N GLU A 96 9.63 -5.86 -1.37
CA GLU A 96 10.17 -6.51 -0.18
C GLU A 96 9.44 -6.05 1.10
N ARG A 97 9.22 -4.74 1.26
CA ARG A 97 8.49 -4.20 2.42
C ARG A 97 7.02 -4.58 2.43
N LEU A 98 6.35 -4.59 1.28
CA LEU A 98 4.96 -5.03 1.16
C LEU A 98 4.83 -6.48 1.61
N ASN A 99 5.68 -7.37 1.08
CA ASN A 99 5.69 -8.78 1.46
C ASN A 99 5.98 -8.96 2.95
N LYS A 100 6.98 -8.27 3.49
CA LYS A 100 7.29 -8.34 4.93
C LYS A 100 6.11 -7.87 5.79
N THR A 101 5.54 -6.72 5.45
CA THR A 101 4.39 -6.15 6.19
C THR A 101 3.18 -7.07 6.09
N PHE A 102 2.94 -7.67 4.93
CA PHE A 102 1.88 -8.65 4.73
C PHE A 102 2.05 -9.88 5.64
N LEU A 103 3.26 -10.46 5.68
CA LEU A 103 3.56 -11.59 6.56
C LEU A 103 3.38 -11.24 8.04
N ASP A 104 3.92 -10.10 8.46
CA ASP A 104 3.92 -9.67 9.87
C ASP A 104 2.52 -9.24 10.37
N GLN A 105 1.71 -8.61 9.52
CA GLN A 105 0.47 -7.94 9.93
C GLN A 105 -0.82 -8.59 9.42
N MET A 106 -0.77 -9.43 8.38
CA MET A 106 -1.99 -9.98 7.76
C MET A 106 -2.09 -11.49 7.94
N VAL A 107 -1.01 -12.24 7.70
CA VAL A 107 -1.05 -13.72 7.73
C VAL A 107 -1.33 -14.27 9.13
N ALA A 108 -0.89 -13.57 10.19
CA ALA A 108 -1.11 -13.97 11.57
C ALA A 108 -2.48 -13.55 12.14
N ASN A 109 -3.30 -12.82 11.38
CA ASN A 109 -4.49 -12.14 11.90
C ASN A 109 -5.77 -12.62 11.19
N PRO A 110 -6.35 -13.75 11.61
CA PRO A 110 -7.61 -14.22 11.06
C PRO A 110 -8.75 -13.25 11.36
N PHE A 111 -9.82 -13.32 10.56
CA PHE A 111 -10.98 -12.47 10.73
C PHE A 111 -12.28 -13.21 10.46
N ARG A 112 -13.35 -12.76 11.13
CA ARG A 112 -14.66 -13.38 11.01
C ARG A 112 -15.55 -12.64 10.03
N VAL A 113 -16.30 -13.40 9.26
CA VAL A 113 -17.41 -12.93 8.45
C VAL A 113 -18.59 -13.83 8.77
N GLN A 114 -19.60 -13.29 9.48
CA GLN A 114 -20.69 -14.10 10.03
C GLN A 114 -20.13 -15.25 10.90
N GLU A 115 -20.56 -16.49 10.66
CA GLU A 115 -20.13 -17.68 11.40
C GLU A 115 -18.81 -18.29 10.92
N LYS A 116 -18.22 -17.73 9.86
CA LYS A 116 -17.01 -18.27 9.23
C LYS A 116 -15.78 -17.45 9.59
N THR A 117 -14.65 -18.14 9.74
CA THR A 117 -13.34 -17.52 9.97
C THR A 117 -12.50 -17.63 8.71
N TYR A 118 -11.83 -16.55 8.36
CA TYR A 118 -11.00 -16.44 7.16
C TYR A 118 -9.59 -15.98 7.53
N ASN A 119 -8.62 -16.35 6.71
CA ASN A 119 -7.28 -15.79 6.76
C ASN A 119 -6.87 -15.20 5.41
N VAL A 120 -6.06 -14.16 5.44
CA VAL A 120 -5.37 -13.69 4.23
C VAL A 120 -4.12 -14.55 4.04
N VAL A 121 -4.00 -15.19 2.88
CA VAL A 121 -2.98 -16.24 2.66
C VAL A 121 -1.94 -15.86 1.62
N ALA A 122 -2.23 -14.93 0.72
CA ALA A 122 -1.27 -14.47 -0.28
C ALA A 122 -1.58 -13.06 -0.78
N LEU A 123 -0.54 -12.41 -1.32
CA LEU A 123 -0.64 -11.28 -2.22
C LEU A 123 -0.64 -11.77 -3.67
N ARG A 124 -1.42 -11.14 -4.54
CA ARG A 124 -1.42 -11.38 -5.99
C ARG A 124 -1.36 -10.07 -6.76
N ASN A 125 -1.00 -10.13 -8.04
CA ASN A 125 -1.03 -9.01 -8.96
C ASN A 125 -0.33 -7.74 -8.41
N ILE A 126 0.84 -7.93 -7.79
CA ILE A 126 1.59 -6.82 -7.20
C ILE A 126 2.12 -5.92 -8.31
N VAL A 127 1.72 -4.65 -8.29
CA VAL A 127 2.23 -3.58 -9.12
C VAL A 127 2.94 -2.58 -8.20
N VAL A 128 4.16 -2.22 -8.56
CA VAL A 128 4.91 -1.11 -7.94
C VAL A 128 5.66 -0.39 -9.04
N GLU A 129 5.38 0.89 -9.20
CA GLU A 129 5.97 1.73 -10.23
C GLU A 129 5.96 3.21 -9.80
N LEU A 130 6.79 4.00 -10.48
CA LEU A 130 6.74 5.45 -10.35
C LEU A 130 5.76 5.99 -11.40
N PRO A 131 4.66 6.65 -10.99
CA PRO A 131 3.67 7.15 -11.95
C PRO A 131 4.18 8.34 -12.79
N TRP A 132 5.28 8.94 -12.36
CA TRP A 132 5.97 10.06 -12.98
C TRP A 132 7.47 9.82 -12.89
N PRO A 133 8.30 10.47 -13.71
CA PRO A 133 9.77 10.40 -13.62
C PRO A 133 10.33 11.13 -12.38
N ARG A 134 9.78 10.90 -11.19
CA ARG A 134 10.19 11.48 -9.91
C ARG A 134 9.79 10.57 -8.76
N ALA A 135 10.58 10.58 -7.69
CA ALA A 135 10.32 9.75 -6.52
C ALA A 135 9.42 10.43 -5.46
N TYR A 136 8.57 11.38 -5.86
CA TYR A 136 7.68 12.06 -4.93
C TYR A 136 6.57 11.14 -4.39
N GLU A 137 6.00 10.33 -5.28
CA GLU A 137 4.93 9.38 -5.01
C GLU A 137 5.20 8.04 -5.72
N VAL A 138 4.50 7.00 -5.28
CA VAL A 138 4.60 5.65 -5.83
C VAL A 138 3.20 5.12 -6.09
N HIS A 139 3.02 4.45 -7.22
CA HIS A 139 1.83 3.66 -7.48
C HIS A 139 2.05 2.25 -6.95
N ILE A 140 1.12 1.77 -6.11
CA ILE A 140 1.12 0.40 -5.59
C ILE A 140 -0.28 -0.17 -5.73
N ASP A 141 -0.39 -1.36 -6.31
CA ASP A 141 -1.62 -2.14 -6.26
C ASP A 141 -1.31 -3.62 -6.03
N PHE A 142 -2.26 -4.34 -5.47
CA PHE A 142 -2.16 -5.78 -5.19
C PHE A 142 -3.53 -6.33 -4.78
N ASP A 143 -3.75 -7.61 -5.00
CA ASP A 143 -4.91 -8.33 -4.50
C ASP A 143 -4.59 -9.19 -3.30
N LEU A 144 -5.58 -9.38 -2.43
CA LEU A 144 -5.50 -10.29 -1.30
C LEU A 144 -6.20 -11.61 -1.64
N ASP A 145 -5.49 -12.74 -1.56
CA ASP A 145 -6.11 -14.06 -1.55
C ASP A 145 -6.56 -14.40 -0.13
N VAL A 146 -7.81 -14.82 0.00
CA VAL A 146 -8.44 -15.09 1.30
C VAL A 146 -9.04 -16.48 1.29
N ARG A 147 -8.81 -17.25 2.35
CA ARG A 147 -9.32 -18.62 2.50
C ARG A 147 -10.07 -18.77 3.81
N GLU A 148 -11.14 -19.55 3.77
CA GLU A 148 -11.83 -20.00 4.97
C GLU A 148 -10.91 -20.93 5.75
N ILE A 149 -10.84 -20.75 7.07
CA ILE A 149 -10.19 -21.69 7.97
C ILE A 149 -11.24 -22.74 8.32
N SER A 150 -11.09 -23.95 7.79
CA SER A 150 -11.83 -25.11 8.28
C SER A 150 -11.28 -25.50 9.65
N ASN A 151 -12.15 -25.59 10.66
CA ASN A 151 -11.81 -26.24 11.92
C ASN A 151 -11.68 -27.76 11.71
#